data_AF-A0A946WG37-F1
#
_entry.id   AF-A0A946WG37-F1
#
_cell.length_a   1.000
_cell.length_b   1.000
_cell.length_c   1.000
_cell.angle_alpha   90.00
_cell.angle_beta   90.00
_cell.angle_gamma   90.00
#
_symmetry.space_group_name_H-M   'P 1'
#
loop_
_entity.id
_entity.type
_entity.pdbx_description
1 polymer ?
#
loop_
_entity_poly.entity_id
_entity_poly.type
_entity_poly.pdbx_seq_one_letter_code
_entity_poly.pdbx_strand_id
1 'polypeptide(L)'
;MKINYSQEVKSAKDSGKPILTLESTIIAHGMPFPQSLDFANQAESLCRDSGVTPATIAILEGKIKVGLEQADLEFITNNDSVKKVSQREIG
;
A
#
# COMPACT_ATOMS: atom_id res chain seq x y z
N MET A 1 -7.33 -15.36 -4.41
CA MET A 1 -6.55 -14.34 -5.17
C MET A 1 -5.06 -14.57 -4.98
N LYS A 2 -4.21 -14.19 -5.95
CA LYS A 2 -2.74 -14.33 -5.85
C LYS A 2 -2.15 -13.12 -5.12
N ILE A 3 -1.26 -13.38 -4.16
CA ILE A 3 -0.49 -12.33 -3.46
C ILE A 3 0.75 -11.98 -4.29
N ASN A 4 0.98 -10.68 -4.48
CA ASN A 4 2.14 -10.13 -5.17
C ASN A 4 2.84 -9.13 -4.23
N TYR A 5 4.08 -9.44 -3.87
CA TYR A 5 4.92 -8.56 -3.04
C TYR A 5 5.70 -7.60 -3.93
N SER A 6 5.87 -6.35 -3.49
CA SER A 6 6.85 -5.44 -4.09
C SER A 6 8.28 -5.99 -3.92
N GLN A 7 9.21 -5.45 -4.69
CA GLN A 7 10.61 -5.88 -4.60
C GLN A 7 11.20 -5.58 -3.21
N GLU A 8 10.82 -4.44 -2.61
CA GLU A 8 11.27 -4.03 -1.27
C GLU A 8 10.77 -5.02 -0.21
N VAL A 9 9.46 -5.35 -0.23
CA VAL A 9 8.84 -6.28 0.72
C VAL A 9 9.39 -7.69 0.57
N LYS A 10 9.59 -8.16 -0.67
CA LYS A 10 10.20 -9.47 -0.92
C LYS A 10 11.59 -9.55 -0.32
N SER A 11 12.42 -8.54 -0.58
CA SER A 11 13.79 -8.47 -0.05
C SER A 11 13.82 -8.43 1.48
N ALA A 12 12.91 -7.66 2.10
CA ALA A 12 12.77 -7.59 3.55
C ALA A 12 12.40 -8.94 4.16
N LYS A 13 11.44 -9.64 3.55
CA LYS A 13 11.01 -10.98 3.98
C LYS A 13 12.15 -12.00 3.87
N ASP A 14 12.85 -12.02 2.75
CA ASP A 14 13.97 -12.95 2.51
C ASP A 14 15.14 -12.67 3.47
N SER A 15 15.31 -11.43 3.91
CA SER A 15 16.36 -10.99 4.84
C SER A 15 15.94 -10.99 6.31
N GLY A 16 14.71 -11.40 6.64
CA GLY A 16 14.18 -11.35 8.01
C GLY A 16 14.08 -9.94 8.61
N LYS A 17 13.98 -8.90 7.77
CA LYS A 17 13.80 -7.51 8.22
C LYS A 17 12.35 -7.25 8.65
N PRO A 18 12.12 -6.35 9.63
CA PRO A 18 10.77 -5.99 10.04
C PRO A 18 10.01 -5.33 8.89
N ILE A 19 8.73 -5.67 8.76
CA ILE A 19 7.80 -5.12 7.77
C ILE A 19 6.59 -4.55 8.53
N LEU A 20 6.21 -3.31 8.22
CA LEU A 20 5.01 -2.66 8.74
C LEU A 20 3.98 -2.50 7.64
N THR A 21 2.81 -3.12 7.81
CA THR A 21 1.71 -3.00 6.86
C THR A 21 0.92 -1.72 7.08
N LEU A 22 0.53 -1.05 5.99
CA LEU A 22 -0.31 0.15 5.99
C LEU A 22 -1.60 -0.15 5.21
N GLU A 23 -2.73 0.41 5.64
CA GLU A 23 -4.01 0.23 4.92
C GLU A 23 -4.17 1.23 3.77
N SER A 24 -4.83 0.80 2.68
CA SER A 24 -5.10 1.68 1.53
C SER A 24 -6.38 2.51 1.66
N THR A 25 -7.32 2.16 2.53
CA THR A 25 -8.63 2.84 2.60
C THR A 25 -8.50 4.31 3.00
N ILE A 26 -7.70 4.61 4.01
CA ILE A 26 -7.44 5.99 4.45
C ILE A 26 -6.73 6.80 3.34
N ILE A 27 -5.86 6.15 2.56
CA ILE A 27 -5.13 6.76 1.44
C ILE A 27 -6.08 7.04 0.27
N ALA A 28 -6.95 6.11 -0.09
CA ALA A 28 -7.86 6.25 -1.23
C ALA A 28 -9.09 7.12 -0.96
N HIS A 29 -9.60 7.11 0.28
CA HIS A 29 -10.92 7.71 0.60
C HIS A 29 -10.94 8.57 1.86
N GLY A 30 -9.87 8.57 2.66
CA GLY A 30 -9.81 9.32 3.91
C GLY A 30 -9.35 10.77 3.75
N MET A 31 -8.65 11.09 2.66
CA MET A 31 -8.04 12.39 2.39
C MET A 31 -8.16 12.73 0.90
N PRO A 32 -8.31 14.01 0.52
CA PRO A 32 -8.35 14.40 -0.88
C PRO A 32 -6.96 14.32 -1.53
N PHE A 33 -6.91 14.06 -2.82
CA PHE A 33 -5.71 14.25 -3.62
C PHE A 33 -5.34 15.75 -3.69
N PRO A 34 -4.04 16.14 -3.64
CA PRO A 34 -2.83 15.30 -3.53
C PRO A 34 -2.41 14.95 -2.09
N GLN A 35 -3.15 15.40 -1.07
CA GLN A 35 -2.78 15.24 0.33
C GLN A 35 -2.68 13.77 0.75
N SER A 36 -3.52 12.91 0.19
CA SER A 36 -3.46 11.46 0.39
C SER A 36 -2.15 10.83 -0.10
N LEU A 37 -1.64 11.27 -1.25
CA LEU A 37 -0.37 10.80 -1.81
C LEU A 37 0.80 11.30 -0.96
N ASP A 38 0.79 12.57 -0.58
CA ASP A 38 1.81 13.14 0.30
C ASP A 38 1.85 12.43 1.66
N PHE A 39 0.68 12.13 2.23
CA PHE A 39 0.58 11.36 3.47
C PHE A 39 1.16 9.95 3.32
N ALA A 40 0.80 9.24 2.24
CA ALA A 40 1.33 7.89 1.98
C ALA A 40 2.87 7.92 1.86
N ASN A 41 3.42 8.85 1.08
CA ASN A 41 4.86 9.01 0.91
C ASN A 41 5.57 9.31 2.23
N GLN A 42 5.01 10.22 3.05
CA GLN A 42 5.56 10.55 4.36
C GLN A 42 5.52 9.35 5.31
N ALA A 43 4.41 8.62 5.36
CA ALA A 43 4.29 7.41 6.17
C ALA A 43 5.32 6.35 5.77
N GLU A 44 5.52 6.12 4.47
CA GLU A 44 6.54 5.20 4.00
C GLU A 44 7.96 5.66 4.32
N SER A 45 8.25 6.95 4.17
CA SER A 45 9.55 7.53 4.55
C SER A 45 9.84 7.29 6.03
N LEU A 46 8.87 7.59 6.91
CA LEU A 46 9.01 7.39 8.35
C LEU A 46 9.27 5.92 8.72
N CYS A 47 8.65 4.98 8.00
CA CYS A 47 8.94 3.55 8.18
C CYS A 47 10.40 3.24 7.85
N ARG A 48 10.87 3.70 6.68
CA ARG A 48 12.25 3.48 6.23
C ARG A 48 13.27 4.13 7.16
N ASP A 49 13.01 5.34 7.63
CA ASP A 49 13.83 6.06 8.61
C ASP A 49 13.90 5.33 9.95
N SER A 50 12.83 4.61 10.30
CA SER A 50 12.77 3.75 11.49
C SER A 50 13.37 2.35 11.28
N GLY A 51 13.96 2.07 10.10
CA GLY A 51 14.54 0.77 9.77
C GLY A 51 13.51 -0.34 9.50
N VAL A 52 12.27 0.03 9.21
CA VAL A 52 11.17 -0.90 8.94
C VAL A 52 10.72 -0.76 7.49
N THR A 53 10.52 -1.88 6.79
CA THR A 53 10.04 -1.85 5.41
C THR A 53 8.53 -1.56 5.38
N PRO A 54 8.07 -0.48 4.74
CA PRO A 54 6.65 -0.21 4.58
C PRO A 54 6.01 -1.20 3.60
N ALA A 55 4.76 -1.56 3.87
CA ALA A 55 3.98 -2.44 3.01
C ALA A 55 2.51 -1.99 2.97
N THR A 56 2.22 -0.95 2.18
CA THR A 56 0.84 -0.58 1.86
C THR A 56 0.16 -1.73 1.10
N ILE A 57 -1.05 -2.12 1.50
CA ILE A 57 -1.79 -3.24 0.91
C ILE A 57 -3.02 -2.73 0.15
N ALA A 58 -3.18 -3.16 -1.10
CA ALA A 58 -4.38 -2.93 -1.89
C ALA A 58 -4.69 -4.13 -2.80
N ILE A 59 -5.92 -4.19 -3.32
CA ILE A 59 -6.32 -5.12 -4.37
C ILE A 59 -6.37 -4.35 -5.69
N LEU A 60 -5.42 -4.64 -6.58
CA LEU A 60 -5.33 -4.03 -7.90
C LEU A 60 -5.36 -5.12 -8.96
N GLU A 61 -6.21 -4.96 -9.98
CA GLU A 61 -6.39 -5.92 -11.08
C GLU A 61 -6.62 -7.37 -10.61
N GLY A 62 -7.41 -7.56 -9.54
CA GLY A 62 -7.70 -8.88 -8.96
C GLY A 62 -6.52 -9.55 -8.23
N LYS A 63 -5.42 -8.81 -7.99
CA LYS A 63 -4.24 -9.28 -7.25
C LYS A 63 -4.13 -8.53 -5.93
N ILE A 64 -3.77 -9.25 -4.87
CA ILE A 64 -3.44 -8.63 -3.59
C ILE A 64 -2.00 -8.14 -3.72
N LYS A 65 -1.79 -6.83 -3.77
CA LYS A 65 -0.46 -6.22 -3.78
C LYS A 65 -0.07 -5.86 -2.35
N VAL A 66 1.12 -6.29 -1.93
CA VAL A 66 1.68 -6.06 -0.59
C VAL A 66 2.99 -5.31 -0.75
N GLY A 67 3.00 -4.05 -0.34
CA GLY A 67 3.95 -3.06 -0.84
C GLY A 67 3.46 -2.54 -2.18
N LEU A 68 3.05 -1.27 -2.20
CA LEU A 68 2.65 -0.58 -3.41
C LEU A 68 3.86 0.15 -3.99
N GLU A 69 3.99 0.11 -5.31
CA GLU A 69 4.96 0.97 -6.01
C GLU A 69 4.38 2.39 -6.13
N GLN A 70 5.22 3.38 -6.42
CA GLN A 70 4.79 4.79 -6.55
C GLN A 70 3.59 4.97 -7.50
N ALA A 71 3.59 4.28 -8.64
CA ALA A 71 2.49 4.33 -9.61
C ALA A 71 1.19 3.72 -9.06
N ASP A 72 1.27 2.71 -8.19
CA ASP A 72 0.10 2.15 -7.52
C ASP A 72 -0.46 3.14 -6.49
N LEU A 73 0.40 3.84 -5.74
CA LEU A 73 -0.01 4.89 -4.79
C LEU A 73 -0.72 6.04 -5.50
N GLU A 74 -0.14 6.52 -6.60
CA GLU A 74 -0.77 7.55 -7.44
C GLU A 74 -2.12 7.08 -8.00
N PHE A 75 -2.19 5.82 -8.45
CA PHE A 75 -3.43 5.25 -8.94
C PHE A 75 -4.51 5.22 -7.85
N ILE A 76 -4.21 4.72 -6.65
CA ILE A 76 -5.22 4.59 -5.60
C ILE A 76 -5.66 5.93 -5.00
N THR A 77 -4.83 6.97 -5.11
CA THR A 77 -5.11 8.30 -4.56
C THR A 77 -5.85 9.22 -5.52
N ASN A 78 -5.73 8.99 -6.82
CA ASN A 78 -6.25 9.88 -7.87
C ASN A 78 -7.28 9.20 -8.80
N ASN A 79 -7.99 8.17 -8.31
CA ASN A 79 -8.94 7.43 -9.14
C ASN A 79 -10.24 7.07 -8.39
N ASP A 80 -11.35 7.67 -8.84
CA ASP A 80 -12.69 7.47 -8.26
C ASP A 80 -13.25 6.04 -8.43
N SER A 81 -12.64 5.22 -9.31
CA SER A 81 -13.05 3.81 -9.49
C SER A 81 -12.57 2.90 -8.36
N VAL A 82 -11.63 3.38 -7.53
CA VAL A 82 -11.16 2.66 -6.34
C VAL A 82 -12.32 2.52 -5.37
N LYS A 83 -12.48 1.32 -4.81
CA LYS A 83 -13.54 1.04 -3.84
C LYS A 83 -12.90 0.68 -2.52
N LYS A 84 -13.53 1.14 -1.43
CA LYS A 84 -13.34 0.55 -0.12
C LYS A 84 -13.78 -0.91 -0.17
N VAL A 85 -12.93 -1.82 0.29
CA VAL A 85 -13.19 -3.26 0.34
C VAL A 85 -13.07 -3.75 1.78
N SER A 86 -14.10 -4.44 2.27
CA SER A 86 -14.09 -5.20 3.52
C SER A 86 -13.93 -6.69 3.26
N GLN A 87 -13.68 -7.49 4.31
CA GLN A 87 -13.49 -8.94 4.21
C GLN A 87 -14.62 -9.67 3.44
N ARG A 88 -15.88 -9.24 3.61
CA ARG A 88 -17.05 -9.84 2.93
C ARG A 88 -17.04 -9.66 1.40
N GLU A 89 -16.26 -8.70 0.91
CA GLU A 89 -16.10 -8.43 -0.53
C GLU A 89 -14.88 -9.16 -1.11
N ILE A 90 -14.09 -9.84 -0.27
CA ILE A 90 -12.92 -10.64 -0.67
C ILE A 90 -13.37 -12.11 -0.75
N GLY A 91 -13.80 -12.54 -1.94
CA GLY A 91 -14.24 -13.91 -2.23
C GLY A 91 -14.05 -14.27 -3.69
#